data_AF-A0A1G3Y8U0-F1
#
_entry.id   AF-A0A1G3Y8U0-F1
#
_cell.length_a   1.000
_cell.length_b   1.000
_cell.length_c   1.000
_cell.angle_alpha   90.00
_cell.angle_beta   90.00
_cell.angle_gamma   90.00
#
_symmetry.space_group_name_H-M   'P 1'
#
loop_
_entity.id
_entity.type
_entity.pdbx_description
1 polymer ?
#
loop_
_entity_poly.entity_id
_entity_poly.type
_entity_poly.pdbx_seq_one_letter_code
_entity_poly.pdbx_strand_id
1 'polypeptide(L)'
;MRQIPLNREILKSRLSYIEDSVKSLERFKGKSFKEFHANSDNFRITYYDLHRALEATMDIGSHILSRIPGTRATSYKEIPLLLGKNKIIPIGFAEKELLQMAGYRNRMVHFYSEITEKELYKIIQKNLKDFEKFCGYINKLITSPRKYGLEIR
;
A
#
# COMPACT_ATOMS: atom_id res chain seq x y z
N MET A 1 -23.97 9.96 -16.18
CA MET A 1 -22.71 10.68 -15.87
C MET A 1 -21.58 9.98 -16.61
N ARG A 2 -20.68 10.74 -17.27
CA ARG A 2 -19.51 10.17 -17.95
C ARG A 2 -18.49 9.75 -16.89
N GLN A 3 -18.11 8.48 -16.87
CA GLN A 3 -17.10 7.98 -15.94
C GLN A 3 -15.74 8.60 -16.30
N ILE A 4 -15.05 9.17 -15.32
CA ILE A 4 -13.70 9.71 -15.53
C ILE A 4 -12.75 8.52 -15.59
N PRO A 5 -11.96 8.34 -16.67
CA PRO A 5 -11.03 7.22 -16.76
C PRO A 5 -9.91 7.36 -15.72
N LEU A 6 -9.40 6.22 -15.28
CA LEU A 6 -8.19 6.14 -14.49
C LEU A 6 -6.99 6.59 -15.32
N ASN A 7 -6.12 7.39 -14.72
CA ASN A 7 -4.84 7.75 -15.32
C ASN A 7 -3.84 6.60 -15.13
N ARG A 8 -3.40 5.99 -16.24
CA ARG A 8 -2.44 4.89 -16.25
C ARG A 8 -1.09 5.26 -15.67
N GLU A 9 -0.57 6.42 -16.05
CA GLU A 9 0.76 6.89 -15.65
C GLU A 9 0.81 7.16 -14.15
N ILE A 10 -0.28 7.68 -13.56
CA ILE A 10 -0.40 7.80 -12.11
C ILE A 10 -0.29 6.42 -11.46
N LEU A 11 -1.09 5.44 -11.87
CA LEU A 11 -1.07 4.10 -11.29
C LEU A 11 0.31 3.44 -11.40
N LYS A 12 0.92 3.48 -12.60
CA LYS A 12 2.26 2.92 -12.83
C LYS A 12 3.33 3.58 -11.99
N SER A 13 3.32 4.91 -11.89
CA SER A 13 4.26 5.65 -11.05
C SER A 13 4.19 5.21 -9.60
N ARG A 14 2.97 5.02 -9.05
CA ARG A 14 2.83 4.64 -7.64
C ARG A 14 3.17 3.17 -7.41
N LEU A 15 2.87 2.29 -8.37
CA LEU A 15 3.34 0.91 -8.35
C LEU A 15 4.88 0.84 -8.31
N SER A 16 5.57 1.65 -9.13
CA SER A 16 7.04 1.74 -9.10
C SER A 16 7.54 2.17 -7.71
N TYR A 17 6.91 3.16 -7.07
CA TYR A 17 7.31 3.56 -5.72
C TYR A 17 7.12 2.45 -4.68
N ILE A 18 6.06 1.64 -4.79
CA ILE A 18 5.86 0.47 -3.92
C ILE A 18 6.98 -0.54 -4.18
N GLU A 19 7.20 -0.91 -5.44
CA GLU A 19 8.19 -1.92 -5.84
C GLU A 19 9.61 -1.53 -5.42
N ASP A 20 10.03 -0.29 -5.66
CA ASP A 20 11.35 0.23 -5.26
C ASP A 20 11.52 0.23 -3.73
N SER A 21 10.48 0.63 -3.00
CA SER A 21 10.50 0.62 -1.54
C SER A 21 10.57 -0.80 -0.99
N VAL A 22 9.75 -1.72 -1.51
CA VAL A 22 9.76 -3.14 -1.10
C VAL A 22 11.12 -3.77 -1.40
N LYS A 23 11.69 -3.53 -2.58
CA LYS A 23 13.04 -4.00 -2.94
C LYS A 23 14.11 -3.48 -1.98
N SER A 24 13.99 -2.23 -1.53
CA SER A 24 14.88 -1.68 -0.50
C SER A 24 14.72 -2.41 0.84
N LEU A 25 13.48 -2.67 1.27
CA LEU A 25 13.15 -3.37 2.52
C LEU A 25 13.58 -4.85 2.50
N GLU A 26 13.52 -5.51 1.35
CA GLU A 26 13.91 -6.91 1.18
C GLU A 26 15.38 -7.17 1.52
N ARG A 27 16.25 -6.16 1.40
CA ARG A 27 17.67 -6.25 1.82
C ARG A 27 17.84 -6.60 3.30
N PHE A 28 16.80 -6.38 4.12
CA PHE A 28 16.79 -6.68 5.55
C PHE A 28 16.06 -7.97 5.89
N LYS A 29 15.38 -8.60 4.93
CA LYS A 29 14.66 -9.85 5.14
C LYS A 29 15.65 -10.99 5.38
N GLY A 30 15.38 -11.83 6.37
CA GLY A 30 16.27 -12.93 6.77
C GLY A 30 17.47 -12.53 7.64
N LYS A 31 17.78 -11.23 7.77
CA LYS A 31 18.76 -10.75 8.77
C LYS A 31 18.21 -10.95 10.17
N SER A 32 19.08 -11.28 11.13
CA SER A 32 18.70 -11.31 12.54
C SER A 32 18.42 -9.90 13.07
N PHE A 33 17.68 -9.80 14.18
CA PHE A 33 17.44 -8.52 14.84
C PHE A 33 18.76 -7.85 15.29
N LYS A 34 19.76 -8.63 15.70
CA LYS A 34 21.07 -8.10 16.09
C LYS A 34 21.79 -7.43 14.93
N GLU A 35 21.78 -8.03 13.74
CA GLU A 35 22.38 -7.44 12.54
C GLU A 35 21.61 -6.21 12.06
N PHE A 36 20.28 -6.22 12.19
CA PHE A 36 19.44 -5.06 11.90
C PHE A 36 19.78 -3.89 12.83
N HIS A 37 19.89 -4.16 14.13
CA HIS A 37 20.17 -3.16 15.16
C HIS A 37 21.60 -2.63 15.16
N ALA A 38 22.55 -3.37 14.58
CA ALA A 38 23.95 -2.97 14.55
C ALA A 38 24.21 -1.66 13.80
N ASN A 39 23.28 -1.21 12.94
CA ASN A 39 23.36 0.09 12.27
C ASN A 39 22.04 0.84 12.40
N SER A 40 22.08 2.01 13.05
CA SER A 40 20.92 2.88 13.27
C SER A 40 20.29 3.41 11.97
N ASP A 41 21.05 3.48 10.87
CA ASP A 41 20.50 3.86 9.56
C ASP A 41 19.52 2.81 9.03
N ASN A 42 19.63 1.53 9.43
CA ASN A 42 18.68 0.50 9.01
C ASN A 42 17.26 0.84 9.46
N PHE A 43 17.11 1.33 10.69
CA PHE A 43 15.82 1.81 11.19
C PHE A 43 15.29 2.97 10.33
N ARG A 44 16.13 3.97 10.05
CA ARG A 44 15.73 5.17 9.29
C ARG A 44 15.33 4.84 7.85
N ILE A 45 16.14 4.03 7.17
CA ILE A 45 15.90 3.56 5.80
C ILE A 45 14.58 2.80 5.74
N THR A 46 14.40 1.82 6.64
CA THR A 46 13.20 0.99 6.62
C THR A 46 11.94 1.74 7.04
N TYR A 47 12.05 2.69 7.97
CA TYR A 47 10.96 3.59 8.32
C TYR A 47 10.50 4.37 7.09
N TYR A 48 11.44 4.99 6.38
CA TYR A 48 11.14 5.78 5.18
C TYR A 48 10.51 4.94 4.07
N ASP A 49 11.14 3.81 3.71
CA ASP A 49 10.67 2.98 2.60
C ASP A 49 9.33 2.31 2.92
N LEU A 50 9.11 1.85 4.15
CA LEU A 50 7.81 1.31 4.55
C LEU A 50 6.72 2.38 4.49
N HIS A 51 7.00 3.59 5.00
CA HIS A 51 6.05 4.69 4.94
C HIS A 51 5.71 5.05 3.49
N ARG A 52 6.71 5.17 2.61
CA ARG A 52 6.53 5.49 1.19
C ARG A 52 5.70 4.42 0.45
N ALA A 53 5.95 3.14 0.70
CA ALA A 53 5.18 2.04 0.12
C ALA A 53 3.70 2.09 0.56
N LEU A 54 3.47 2.37 1.84
CA LEU A 54 2.12 2.50 2.39
C LEU A 54 1.39 3.72 1.81
N GLU A 55 2.06 4.86 1.66
CA GLU A 55 1.49 6.06 1.04
C GLU A 55 1.05 5.79 -0.39
N ALA A 56 1.95 5.24 -1.21
CA ALA A 56 1.68 4.93 -2.60
C ALA A 56 0.52 3.92 -2.75
N THR A 57 0.39 2.98 -1.82
CA THR A 57 -0.75 2.04 -1.75
C THR A 57 -2.06 2.80 -1.51
N MET A 58 -2.09 3.72 -0.55
CA MET A 58 -3.27 4.53 -0.25
C MET A 58 -3.62 5.51 -1.38
N ASP A 59 -2.61 6.11 -2.02
CA ASP A 59 -2.79 7.00 -3.17
C ASP A 59 -3.42 6.29 -4.37
N ILE A 60 -2.98 5.07 -4.67
CA ILE A 60 -3.60 4.24 -5.71
C ILE A 60 -5.07 4.00 -5.38
N GLY A 61 -5.36 3.59 -4.15
CA GLY A 61 -6.72 3.34 -3.70
C GLY A 61 -7.61 4.58 -3.80
N SER A 62 -7.11 5.72 -3.33
CA SER A 62 -7.80 7.02 -3.40
C SER A 62 -8.06 7.44 -4.83
N HIS A 63 -7.06 7.32 -5.71
CA HIS A 63 -7.22 7.60 -7.14
C HIS A 63 -8.31 6.74 -7.73
N ILE A 64 -8.30 5.42 -7.53
CA ILE A 64 -9.34 4.52 -8.08
C ILE A 64 -10.74 4.91 -7.59
N LEU A 65 -10.89 5.07 -6.27
CA LEU A 65 -12.17 5.39 -5.64
C LEU A 65 -12.74 6.74 -6.08
N SER A 66 -11.89 7.70 -6.43
CA SER A 66 -12.32 9.00 -6.95
C SER A 66 -12.95 8.95 -8.35
N ARG A 67 -12.93 7.79 -9.04
CA ARG A 67 -13.51 7.58 -10.38
C ARG A 67 -14.80 6.76 -10.32
N ILE A 68 -15.16 6.30 -9.13
CA ILE A 68 -16.38 5.53 -8.89
C ILE A 68 -17.38 6.47 -8.19
N PRO A 69 -18.59 6.69 -8.75
CA PRO A 69 -19.59 7.56 -8.14
C PRO A 69 -19.98 7.11 -6.73
N GLY A 70 -19.99 8.05 -5.78
CA GLY A 70 -20.45 7.79 -4.41
C GLY A 70 -19.46 7.07 -3.50
N THR A 71 -18.21 6.83 -3.93
CA THR A 71 -17.24 6.03 -3.16
C THR A 71 -15.97 6.81 -2.79
N ARG A 72 -16.03 8.14 -2.74
CA ARG A 72 -14.88 8.94 -2.34
C ARG A 72 -14.58 8.71 -0.86
N ALA A 73 -13.39 8.20 -0.57
CA ALA A 73 -12.93 8.02 0.81
C ALA A 73 -12.69 9.38 1.47
N THR A 74 -13.10 9.51 2.74
CA THR A 74 -12.85 10.69 3.57
C THR A 74 -11.62 10.52 4.46
N SER A 75 -11.12 9.29 4.60
CA SER A 75 -9.87 8.96 5.29
C SER A 75 -9.17 7.75 4.68
N TYR A 76 -7.87 7.60 4.94
CA TYR A 76 -7.12 6.43 4.49
C TYR A 76 -7.64 5.10 5.04
N LYS A 77 -8.25 5.09 6.22
CA LYS A 77 -8.84 3.86 6.82
C LYS A 77 -10.10 3.39 6.09
N GLU A 78 -10.77 4.27 5.34
CA GLU A 78 -11.95 3.89 4.55
C GLU A 78 -11.59 3.25 3.20
N ILE A 79 -10.41 3.60 2.66
CA ILE A 79 -9.97 3.14 1.34
C ILE A 79 -10.01 1.60 1.21
N PRO A 80 -9.47 0.80 2.15
CA PRO A 80 -9.49 -0.65 2.04
C PRO A 80 -10.92 -1.18 1.88
N LEU A 81 -11.83 -0.79 2.77
CA LEU A 81 -13.22 -1.24 2.76
C LEU A 81 -13.95 -0.83 1.49
N LEU A 82 -13.75 0.40 1.02
CA LEU A 82 -14.38 0.89 -0.20
C LEU A 82 -13.85 0.14 -1.44
N LEU A 83 -12.54 -0.15 -1.52
CA LEU A 83 -11.99 -0.95 -2.62
C LEU A 83 -12.56 -2.38 -2.62
N GLY A 84 -12.71 -2.98 -1.44
CA GLY A 84 -13.33 -4.29 -1.28
C GLY A 84 -14.82 -4.30 -1.69
N LYS A 85 -15.60 -3.32 -1.21
CA LYS A 85 -17.03 -3.17 -1.55
C LYS A 85 -17.26 -2.99 -3.06
N ASN A 86 -16.36 -2.27 -3.73
CA ASN A 86 -16.40 -2.07 -5.18
C ASN A 86 -15.74 -3.21 -5.97
N LYS A 87 -15.39 -4.34 -5.32
CA LYS A 87 -14.79 -5.53 -5.94
C LYS A 87 -13.50 -5.24 -6.71
N ILE A 88 -12.79 -4.16 -6.36
CA ILE A 88 -11.50 -3.79 -6.94
C ILE A 88 -10.41 -4.77 -6.47
N ILE A 89 -10.48 -5.13 -5.19
CA ILE A 89 -9.64 -6.13 -4.54
C ILE A 89 -10.55 -7.14 -3.81
N PRO A 90 -10.06 -8.36 -3.52
CA PRO A 90 -10.82 -9.31 -2.72
C PRO A 90 -11.17 -8.74 -1.34
N ILE A 91 -12.43 -8.85 -0.94
CA ILE A 91 -12.93 -8.29 0.32
C ILE A 91 -12.17 -8.81 1.54
N GLY A 92 -11.78 -10.10 1.53
CA GLY A 92 -10.99 -10.68 2.62
C GLY A 92 -9.61 -10.03 2.78
N PHE A 93 -8.98 -9.60 1.68
CA PHE A 93 -7.71 -8.87 1.72
C PHE A 93 -7.92 -7.40 2.14
N ALA A 94 -9.02 -6.80 1.69
CA ALA A 94 -9.40 -5.44 2.05
C ALA A 94 -9.61 -5.27 3.56
N GLU A 95 -10.39 -6.17 4.17
CA GLU A 95 -10.79 -6.09 5.58
C GLU A 95 -9.69 -6.50 6.56
N LYS A 96 -8.64 -7.17 6.08
CA LYS A 96 -7.55 -7.68 6.92
C LYS A 96 -6.24 -6.96 6.62
N GLU A 97 -5.53 -7.38 5.58
CA GLU A 97 -4.17 -6.92 5.29
C GLU A 97 -4.16 -5.43 4.91
N LEU A 98 -4.99 -5.01 3.95
CA LEU A 98 -4.97 -3.63 3.48
C LEU A 98 -5.50 -2.65 4.54
N LEU A 99 -6.44 -3.08 5.38
CA LEU A 99 -6.89 -2.30 6.54
C LEU A 99 -5.78 -2.11 7.58
N GLN A 100 -4.99 -3.15 7.86
CA GLN A 100 -3.81 -3.05 8.73
C GLN A 100 -2.76 -2.12 8.14
N MET A 101 -2.50 -2.20 6.83
CA MET A 101 -1.58 -1.30 6.13
C MET A 101 -2.02 0.17 6.27
N ALA A 102 -3.30 0.47 6.02
CA ALA A 102 -3.85 1.81 6.20
C ALA A 102 -3.74 2.32 7.65
N GLY A 103 -4.02 1.43 8.62
CA GLY A 103 -3.85 1.73 10.04
C GLY A 103 -2.40 2.05 10.41
N TYR A 104 -1.45 1.25 9.92
CA TYR A 104 -0.04 1.43 10.21
C TYR A 104 0.52 2.71 9.57
N ARG A 105 0.10 3.02 8.33
CA ARG A 105 0.41 4.30 7.67
C ARG A 105 0.02 5.48 8.55
N ASN A 106 -1.21 5.47 9.08
CA ASN A 106 -1.68 6.55 9.96
C ASN A 106 -0.85 6.62 11.25
N ARG A 107 -0.43 5.48 11.78
CA ARG A 107 0.45 5.44 12.95
C ARG A 107 1.82 6.05 12.67
N MET A 108 2.41 5.79 11.50
CA MET A 108 3.69 6.36 11.07
C MET A 108 3.68 7.89 10.92
N VAL A 109 2.51 8.51 10.82
CA VAL A 109 2.40 9.96 10.72
C VAL A 109 2.00 10.58 12.06
N HIS A 110 0.99 10.03 12.73
CA HIS A 110 0.41 10.66 13.92
C HIS A 110 1.03 10.22 15.24
N PHE A 111 1.66 9.04 15.28
CA PHE A 111 2.23 8.42 16.48
C PHE A 111 3.67 7.95 16.20
N TYR A 112 4.42 8.72 15.40
CA TYR A 112 5.76 8.35 14.95
C TYR A 112 6.74 8.13 16.12
N SER A 113 6.55 8.85 17.23
CA SER A 113 7.36 8.71 18.46
C SER A 113 7.17 7.36 19.16
N GLU A 114 6.08 6.65 18.88
CA GLU A 114 5.76 5.34 19.46
C GLU A 114 6.23 4.17 18.59
N ILE A 115 6.79 4.44 17.42
CA ILE A 115 7.23 3.38 16.50
C ILE A 115 8.60 2.89 16.92
N THR A 116 8.67 1.59 17.18
CA THR A 116 9.91 0.96 17.63
C THR A 116 10.61 0.22 16.50
N GLU A 117 11.92 0.09 16.64
CA GLU A 117 12.75 -0.70 15.72
C GLU A 117 12.32 -2.17 15.65
N LYS A 118 12.01 -2.77 16.81
CA LYS A 118 11.53 -4.15 16.90
C LYS A 118 10.24 -4.37 16.12
N GLU A 119 9.38 -3.37 16.09
CA GLU A 119 8.13 -3.41 15.35
C GLU A 119 8.37 -3.37 13.85
N LEU A 120 9.14 -2.40 13.34
CA LEU A 120 9.49 -2.32 11.92
C LEU A 120 10.16 -3.60 11.44
N TYR A 121 11.12 -4.10 12.22
CA TYR A 121 11.79 -5.37 11.93
C TYR A 121 10.77 -6.51 11.74
N LYS A 122 9.79 -6.65 12.65
CA LYS A 122 8.75 -7.69 12.54
C LYS A 122 7.92 -7.56 11.26
N ILE A 123 7.53 -6.34 10.89
CA ILE A 123 6.75 -6.07 9.67
C ILE A 123 7.56 -6.47 8.43
N ILE A 124 8.84 -6.10 8.36
CA ILE A 124 9.74 -6.44 7.25
C ILE A 124 9.88 -7.97 7.11
N GLN A 125 10.01 -8.69 8.23
CA GLN A 125 10.15 -10.14 8.16
C GLN A 125 8.86 -10.85 7.71
N LYS A 126 7.69 -10.31 8.07
CA LYS A 126 6.41 -11.05 7.97
C LYS A 126 5.45 -10.56 6.89
N ASN A 127 5.44 -9.27 6.59
CA ASN A 127 4.31 -8.63 5.89
C ASN A 127 4.66 -8.04 4.52
N LEU A 128 5.92 -8.07 4.07
CA LEU A 128 6.27 -7.48 2.76
C LEU A 128 5.49 -8.09 1.57
N LYS A 129 5.07 -9.35 1.68
CA LYS A 129 4.25 -10.03 0.65
C LYS A 129 2.87 -9.40 0.47
N ASP A 130 2.39 -8.61 1.43
CA ASP A 130 1.08 -7.97 1.30
C ASP A 130 1.11 -6.84 0.26
N PHE A 131 2.26 -6.17 0.10
CA PHE A 131 2.49 -5.23 -1.02
C PHE A 131 2.47 -5.94 -2.38
N GLU A 132 3.15 -7.09 -2.49
CA GLU A 132 3.16 -7.90 -3.72
C GLU A 132 1.73 -8.31 -4.13
N LYS A 133 0.92 -8.77 -3.17
CA LYS A 133 -0.50 -9.10 -3.39
C LYS A 133 -1.27 -7.88 -3.90
N PHE A 134 -1.10 -6.73 -3.25
CA PHE A 134 -1.76 -5.49 -3.64
C PHE A 134 -1.38 -5.08 -5.07
N CYS A 135 -0.08 -5.00 -5.38
CA CYS A 135 0.40 -4.71 -6.74
C CYS A 135 -0.17 -5.69 -7.77
N GLY A 136 -0.26 -6.98 -7.43
CA GLY A 136 -0.88 -7.99 -8.28
C GLY A 136 -2.36 -7.70 -8.60
N TYR A 137 -3.14 -7.22 -7.64
CA TYR A 137 -4.53 -6.82 -7.91
C TYR A 137 -4.63 -5.58 -8.79
N ILE A 138 -3.80 -4.57 -8.54
CA ILE A 138 -3.79 -3.34 -9.33
C ILE A 138 -3.33 -3.60 -10.76
N ASN A 139 -2.31 -4.45 -10.95
CA ASN A 139 -1.87 -4.86 -12.28
C ASN A 139 -2.99 -5.58 -13.05
N LYS A 140 -3.75 -6.48 -12.40
CA LYS A 140 -4.93 -7.12 -13.01
C LYS A 140 -6.00 -6.11 -13.42
N LEU A 141 -6.22 -5.08 -12.60
CA LEU A 141 -7.11 -3.97 -12.94
C LEU A 141 -6.57 -3.18 -14.14
N ILE A 142 -5.26 -2.91 -14.21
CA ILE A 142 -4.64 -2.20 -15.32
C ILE A 142 -4.77 -2.97 -16.65
N THR A 143 -4.59 -4.30 -16.60
CA THR A 143 -4.69 -5.16 -17.79
C THR A 143 -6.12 -5.42 -18.22
N SER A 144 -7.10 -5.32 -17.30
CA SER A 144 -8.50 -5.67 -17.59
C SER A 144 -9.49 -4.73 -16.89
N PRO A 145 -9.44 -3.41 -17.13
CA PRO A 145 -10.20 -2.42 -16.37
C PRO A 145 -11.72 -2.58 -16.55
N ARG A 146 -12.17 -3.05 -17.72
CA ARG A 146 -13.58 -3.31 -18.01
C ARG A 146 -14.21 -4.37 -17.10
N LYS A 147 -13.42 -5.33 -16.59
CA LYS A 147 -13.88 -6.33 -15.61
C LYS A 147 -14.35 -5.67 -14.30
N TYR A 148 -13.82 -4.49 -14.00
CA TYR A 148 -14.12 -3.70 -12.82
C TYR A 148 -15.08 -2.54 -13.11
N GLY A 149 -15.67 -2.50 -14.32
CA GLY A 149 -16.52 -1.40 -14.74
C GLY A 149 -15.78 -0.06 -14.80
N LEU A 150 -14.49 -0.08 -15.14
CA LEU A 150 -13.61 1.09 -15.21
C LEU A 150 -12.97 1.21 -16.59
N GLU A 151 -12.54 2.42 -16.91
CA GLU A 151 -11.72 2.73 -18.09
C GLU A 151 -10.36 3.28 -17.66
N ILE A 152 -9.34 3.07 -18.49
CA ILE A 152 -7.99 3.60 -18.28
C ILE A 152 -7.60 4.42 -19.50
N ARG A 153 -7.01 5.59 -19.25
CA ARG A 153 -6.40 6.46 -20.26
C ARG A 153 -4.90 6.61 -19.99
#